data_AF-A0A8T3N9B7-F1
#
_entry.id   AF-A0A8T3N9B7-F1
#
_cell.length_a   1.000
_cell.length_b   1.000
_cell.length_c   1.000
_cell.angle_alpha   90.00
_cell.angle_beta   90.00
_cell.angle_gamma   90.00
#
_symmetry.space_group_name_H-M   'P 1'
#
loop_
_entity.id
_entity.type
_entity.pdbx_description
1 polymer ?
#
loop_
_entity_poly.entity_id
_entity_poly.type
_entity_poly.pdbx_seq_one_letter_code
_entity_poly.pdbx_strand_id
1 'polypeptide(L)' 'MAKPCTYRKLIKILKKHDSRFVIEEKRGKGSERMILHPDIDGREAAYPVKCHGEGTELRTGTVDAILRRFNLPKNLV' A
#
# COMPACT_ATOMS: atom_id res chain seq x y z
N MET A 1 -12.80 -6.05 8.59
CA MET A 1 -12.85 -4.94 7.62
C MET A 1 -11.63 -4.07 7.90
N ALA A 2 -10.92 -3.62 6.87
CA ALA A 2 -9.81 -2.69 7.09
C ALA A 2 -10.31 -1.36 7.65
N LYS A 3 -9.54 -0.75 8.54
CA LYS A 3 -9.86 0.59 9.05
C LYS A 3 -9.31 1.66 8.09
N PRO A 4 -10.02 2.80 7.93
CA PRO A 4 -9.43 3.97 7.30
C PRO A 4 -8.12 4.33 8.02
N CYS A 5 -7.08 4.64 7.25
CA CYS A 5 -5.79 5.03 7.80
C CYS A 5 -5.10 6.03 6.88
N THR A 6 -4.15 6.78 7.43
CA THR A 6 -3.31 7.64 6.61
C THR A 6 -2.33 6.82 5.78
N TYR A 7 -1.95 7.35 4.62
CA TYR A 7 -0.92 6.76 3.76
C TYR A 7 0.34 6.39 4.54
N ARG A 8 0.85 7.33 5.36
CA ARG A 8 2.03 7.09 6.20
C ARG A 8 1.85 5.90 7.14
N LYS A 9 0.68 5.78 7.79
CA LYS A 9 0.38 4.67 8.70
C LYS A 9 0.37 3.35 7.93
N LEU A 10 -0.26 3.31 6.75
CA LEU A 10 -0.27 2.12 5.89
C LEU A 10 1.16 1.70 5.51
N ILE A 11 1.98 2.62 5.01
CA ILE A 11 3.36 2.28 4.60
C ILE A 11 4.18 1.76 5.77
N LYS A 12 4.02 2.35 6.97
CA LYS A 12 4.69 1.87 8.18
C LYS A 12 4.26 0.44 8.53
N ILE A 13 2.98 0.11 8.40
CA ILE A 13 2.46 -1.24 8.64
C ILE A 13 3.00 -2.23 7.60
N LEU A 14 2.95 -1.88 6.32
CA LEU A 14 3.45 -2.74 5.23
C LEU A 14 4.94 -3.04 5.40
N LYS A 15 5.77 -2.02 5.62
CA LYS A 15 7.21 -2.19 5.85
C LYS A 15 7.54 -2.95 7.13
N LYS A 16 6.69 -2.85 8.16
CA LYS A 16 6.83 -3.64 9.40
C LYS A 16 6.47 -5.11 9.17
N HIS A 17 5.49 -5.37 8.30
CA HIS A 17 5.11 -6.73 7.93
C HIS A 17 6.18 -7.38 7.05
N ASP A 18 6.67 -6.69 6.03
CA ASP A 18 7.76 -7.13 5.17
C ASP A 18 8.64 -5.95 4.76
N SER A 19 9.94 -6.01 5.05
CA SER A 19 10.88 -4.94 4.73
C SER A 19 11.12 -4.77 3.22
N ARG A 20 10.71 -5.74 2.39
CA ARG A 20 10.85 -5.73 0.93
C ARG A 20 9.87 -4.80 0.22
N PHE A 21 8.89 -4.24 0.93
CA PHE A 21 8.00 -3.22 0.34
C PHE A 21 8.78 -1.96 -0.06
N VAL A 22 8.73 -1.64 -1.35
CA VAL A 22 9.35 -0.44 -1.94
C VAL A 22 8.26 0.56 -2.33
N ILE A 23 8.55 1.84 -2.12
CA ILE A 23 7.65 2.94 -2.46
C ILE A 23 8.34 3.82 -3.49
N GLU A 24 7.73 3.93 -4.67
CA GLU A 24 8.23 4.78 -5.74
C GLU A 24 7.28 5.96 -5.96
N GLU A 25 7.76 7.17 -5.69
CA GLU A 25 6.95 8.39 -5.79
C GLU A 25 6.87 8.94 -7.21
N LYS A 26 7.85 8.63 -8.07
CA LYS A 26 7.99 9.20 -9.42
C LYS A 26 7.43 8.31 -10.54
N ARG A 27 7.00 7.08 -10.23
CA ARG A 27 6.51 6.12 -11.23
C ARG A 27 4.99 6.14 -11.41
N GLY A 28 4.26 6.82 -10.53
CA GLY A 28 2.81 7.00 -10.66
C GLY A 28 2.45 8.18 -11.57
N LYS A 29 1.20 8.20 -12.06
CA LYS A 29 0.68 9.34 -12.84
C LYS A 29 0.20 10.43 -11.89
N GLY A 30 0.79 11.62 -11.99
CA GLY A 30 0.36 12.80 -11.22
C GLY A 30 0.68 12.67 -9.72
N SER A 31 -0.36 12.53 -8.89
CA SER A 31 -0.24 12.40 -7.42
C SER A 31 -0.33 10.94 -6.94
N GLU A 32 -0.09 9.98 -7.82
CA GLU A 32 -0.04 8.57 -7.45
C GLU A 32 1.36 8.18 -6.99
N ARG A 33 1.43 7.35 -5.94
CA ARG A 33 2.65 6.66 -5.52
C ARG A 33 2.49 5.17 -5.79
N MET A 34 3.56 4.51 -6.21
CA MET A 34 3.57 3.08 -6.46
C MET A 34 4.05 2.32 -5.23
N ILE A 35 3.24 1.39 -4.75
CA ILE A 35 3.64 0.38 -3.77
C ILE A 35 4.09 -0.85 -4.55
N LEU A 36 5.29 -1.34 -4.26
CA LEU A 36 5.91 -2.47 -4.94
C LEU A 36 6.31 -3.53 -3.91
N HIS A 37 6.18 -4.79 -4.31
CA HIS A 37 6.72 -5.92 -3.58
C HIS A 37 7.34 -6.91 -4.57
N PRO A 38 8.59 -7.34 -4.38
CA PRO A 38 9.27 -8.21 -5.35
C PRO A 38 8.72 -9.64 -5.36
N ASP A 39 7.99 -10.04 -4.32
CA ASP A 39 7.60 -11.44 -4.14
C ASP A 39 6.28 -11.57 -3.37
N ILE A 40 5.19 -11.66 -4.09
CA ILE A 40 3.88 -12.10 -3.59
C ILE A 40 3.59 -13.42 -4.28
N ASP A 41 3.72 -14.52 -3.55
CA ASP A 41 3.55 -15.89 -4.06
C ASP A 41 4.39 -16.17 -5.32
N GLY A 42 5.66 -15.74 -5.32
CA GLY A 42 6.59 -15.94 -6.43
C GLY A 42 6.42 -14.98 -7.60
N ARG A 43 5.65 -13.89 -7.43
CA ARG A 43 5.46 -12.86 -8.47
C ARG A 43 5.64 -11.46 -7.91
N GLU A 44 6.26 -10.60 -8.70
CA GLU A 44 6.30 -9.17 -8.40
C GLU A 44 4.88 -8.59 -8.42
N ALA A 45 4.56 -7.77 -7.42
CA ALA A 45 3.27 -7.11 -7.31
C ALA A 45 3.45 -5.61 -7.18
N ALA A 46 2.55 -4.88 -7.82
CA ALA A 46 2.52 -3.43 -7.84
C ALA A 46 1.09 -2.93 -7.66
N TYR A 47 0.94 -1.79 -6.96
CA TYR A 47 -0.34 -1.13 -6.77
C TYR A 47 -0.18 0.41 -6.73
N PRO A 48 -0.85 1.16 -7.62
CA PRO A 48 -0.88 2.61 -7.57
C PRO A 48 -1.83 3.11 -6.47
N VAL A 49 -1.37 4.04 -5.65
CA VAL A 49 -2.17 4.69 -4.60
C VAL A 49 -2.18 6.18 -4.82
N LYS A 50 -3.38 6.76 -4.99
CA LYS A 50 -3.57 8.21 -5.00
C LYS A 50 -3.16 8.80 -3.64
N CYS A 51 -2.19 9.69 -3.65
CA CYS A 51 -1.58 10.25 -2.45
C CYS A 51 -1.10 11.68 -2.69
N HIS A 52 -1.83 12.66 -2.15
CA HIS A 52 -1.45 14.08 -2.20
C HIS A 52 -0.41 14.46 -1.11
N GLY A 53 0.03 13.49 -0.30
CA GLY A 53 0.96 13.69 0.80
C GLY A 53 0.82 12.62 1.90
N GLU A 54 1.76 12.57 2.84
CA GLU A 54 1.81 11.54 3.90
C GLU A 54 0.55 11.43 4.75
N GLY A 55 -0.14 12.56 4.97
CA GLY A 55 -1.38 12.66 5.74
C GLY A 55 -2.64 12.25 4.96
N THR A 56 -2.52 11.85 3.69
CA THR A 56 -3.69 11.47 2.88
C THR A 56 -4.43 10.30 3.54
N GLU A 57 -5.71 10.48 3.83
CA GLU A 57 -6.56 9.40 4.33
C GLU A 57 -6.96 8.45 3.21
N LEU A 58 -6.70 7.16 3.44
CA LEU A 58 -7.10 6.08 2.55
C LEU A 58 -8.42 5.50 3.05
N ARG A 59 -9.42 5.52 2.17
CA ARG A 59 -10.73 4.90 2.42
C ARG A 59 -10.57 3.39 2.57
N THR A 60 -11.48 2.76 3.33
CA THR A 60 -11.49 1.31 3.58
C THR A 60 -11.39 0.48 2.30
N GLY A 61 -12.10 0.85 1.24
CA GLY A 61 -12.05 0.12 -0.03
C GLY A 61 -10.65 0.13 -0.68
N THR A 62 -9.92 1.24 -0.57
CA THR A 62 -8.54 1.34 -1.07
C THR A 62 -7.60 0.47 -0.25
N VAL A 63 -7.73 0.50 1.08
CA VAL A 63 -6.91 -0.34 1.97
C VAL A 63 -7.19 -1.83 1.71
N ASP A 64 -8.45 -2.22 1.60
CA ASP A 64 -8.84 -3.60 1.28
C ASP A 64 -8.28 -4.05 -0.09
N ALA A 65 -8.29 -3.19 -1.10
CA ALA A 65 -7.72 -3.49 -2.41
C ALA A 65 -6.21 -3.71 -2.34
N ILE A 66 -5.49 -2.88 -1.57
CA ILE A 66 -4.05 -3.03 -1.32
C ILE A 66 -3.78 -4.35 -0.60
N LEU A 67 -4.48 -4.63 0.50
CA LEU A 67 -4.29 -5.88 1.25
C LEU A 67 -4.53 -7.12 0.37
N ARG A 68 -5.58 -7.10 -0.47
CA ARG A 68 -5.84 -8.19 -1.43
C ARG A 68 -4.73 -8.32 -2.46
N ARG A 69 -4.23 -7.21 -3.01
CA ARG A 69 -3.20 -7.22 -4.05
C ARG A 69 -1.90 -7.86 -3.57
N PHE A 70 -1.57 -7.67 -2.30
CA PHE A 70 -0.36 -8.18 -1.67
C PHE A 70 -0.59 -9.42 -0.80
N ASN A 71 -1.74 -10.09 -0.93
CA ASN A 71 -2.11 -11.29 -0.16
C ASN A 71 -1.94 -11.13 1.37
N LEU A 72 -2.35 -9.97 1.90
CA LEU A 72 -2.20 -9.62 3.32
C LEU A 72 -3.50 -9.85 4.11
N PRO A 73 -3.40 -10.14 5.42
CA PRO A 73 -4.57 -10.37 6.25
C PRO A 73 -5.42 -9.09 6.42
N LYS A 74 -6.76 -9.23 6.37
CA LYS A 74 -7.71 -8.10 6.41
C LYS A 74 -7.72 -7.31 7.72
N ASN A 75 -7.18 -7.87 8.81
CA ASN A 75 -7.08 -7.25 10.13
C ASN A 75 -5.70 -6.61 10.37
N LEU A 76 -4.86 -6.49 9.35
CA LEU A 76 -3.53 -5.91 9.46
C LEU A 76 -3.56 -4.39 9.75
N VAL A 77 -4.64 -3.70 9.38
CA VAL A 77 -4.79 -2.23 9.43
C VAL A 77 -6.00 -1.78 10.24
#